data_AF-A0A933YZU6-F1
#
_entry.id   AF-A0A933YZU6-F1
#
_cell.length_a   1.000
_cell.length_b   1.000
_cell.length_c   1.000
_cell.angle_alpha   90.00
_cell.angle_beta   90.00
_cell.angle_gamma   90.00
#
_symmetry.space_group_name_H-M   'P 1'
#
loop_
_entity.id
_entity.type
_entity.pdbx_description
1 polymer ?
#
loop_
_entity_poly.entity_id
_entity_poly.type
_entity_poly.pdbx_seq_one_letter_code
_entity_poly.pdbx_strand_id
1 'polypeptide(L)'
;MTDRPITFDKGPRQKTTILEDLLDIDSRLLAQVARRMKLVQRAAKGRQVLSRDVEKQLWSAFDQVSRQQGLDPRLTRQLFALLGSFGLEAPAQRRAADKPFTLVPRSEAADMDLTGPRSRAQARLYAVLAAATDQNLRLSGVILSDPLIELVKALNQCGAHLSWADDALESASVGKPKDAFPLNFEEVLVFAGEDAFTLYALIALALRDVGRSKFAGGPGLKSLDLKPLDALLPQLGARLAPMNPRTRGLPARLESGGGMAARIQLAPETPALFAQALAIAAWSYPDGLRVALSNDPRAAAAQAAALDDAVEVLNQCQVKALRKGDEYVIPAGKPKLPKAPALPMDPLLSAYLLAIPAMAGGFARLTGELVLPAQVLADFKTLGLAPSFEGGAAICRHAPLNAGLSLGMGRDPRCLPLALALALKAGGAKVALPGGAEGAAARAWALDLLDRLGAPYADQEALGQNAAGEDVLVVTGGPQAAWEGVWTAPDAWSAMGLALMSFIRPGIALDNPGGLAALWPRFWVLFNSLPIARDPAPARKEPEKHDAKPKNRRVRVSG
;
A
#
# COMPACT_ATOMS: atom_id res chain seq x y z
N MET A 1 57.75 44.83 -32.38
CA MET A 1 56.90 45.19 -31.22
C MET A 1 56.10 43.95 -30.84
N THR A 2 56.29 43.49 -29.62
CA THR A 2 55.83 42.23 -29.05
C THR A 2 54.38 42.31 -28.62
N ASP A 3 53.51 41.44 -29.14
CA ASP A 3 52.21 41.14 -28.51
C ASP A 3 52.32 39.80 -27.77
N ARG A 4 52.35 39.88 -26.43
CA ARG A 4 52.25 38.73 -25.54
C ARG A 4 50.77 38.37 -25.40
N PRO A 5 50.39 37.08 -25.46
CA PRO A 5 49.05 36.67 -25.07
C PRO A 5 48.90 36.80 -23.55
N ILE A 6 47.81 37.43 -23.11
CA ILE A 6 47.42 37.54 -21.71
C ILE A 6 47.08 36.12 -21.21
N THR A 7 47.97 35.54 -20.41
CA THR A 7 47.66 34.35 -19.61
C THR A 7 46.79 34.78 -18.44
N PHE A 8 45.51 34.37 -18.46
CA PHE A 8 44.68 34.38 -17.26
C PHE A 8 45.23 33.32 -16.31
N ASP A 9 45.93 33.80 -15.29
CA ASP A 9 46.32 33.02 -14.12
C ASP A 9 45.04 32.50 -13.47
N LYS A 10 44.69 31.24 -13.75
CA LYS A 10 43.68 30.52 -12.98
C LYS A 10 44.37 30.18 -11.67
N GLY A 11 44.26 31.10 -10.71
CA GLY A 11 44.70 30.90 -9.34
C GLY A 11 44.26 29.53 -8.82
N PRO A 12 44.94 29.00 -7.79
CA PRO A 12 44.80 27.62 -7.37
C PRO A 12 43.33 27.30 -7.10
N ARG A 13 42.76 26.42 -7.94
CA ARG A 13 41.44 25.84 -7.68
C ARG A 13 41.52 25.22 -6.29
N GLN A 14 40.67 25.68 -5.37
CA GLN A 14 40.43 24.99 -4.11
C GLN A 14 40.26 23.51 -4.44
N LYS A 15 41.05 22.65 -3.80
CA LYS A 15 40.89 21.20 -3.93
C LYS A 15 39.52 20.88 -3.36
N THR A 16 38.52 20.84 -4.23
CA THR A 16 37.20 20.35 -3.86
C THR A 16 37.34 18.90 -3.43
N THR A 17 36.68 18.56 -2.35
CA THR A 17 36.62 17.17 -1.90
C THR A 17 35.81 16.35 -2.91
N ILE A 18 36.05 15.03 -2.97
CA ILE A 18 35.24 14.13 -3.81
C ILE A 18 33.74 14.31 -3.53
N LEU A 19 33.38 14.56 -2.26
CA LEU A 19 32.01 14.84 -1.87
C LEU A 19 31.46 16.12 -2.52
N GLU A 20 32.22 17.22 -2.51
CA GLU A 20 31.80 18.48 -3.13
C GLU A 20 31.62 18.35 -4.65
N ASP A 21 32.51 17.60 -5.31
CA ASP A 21 32.39 17.29 -6.73
C ASP A 21 31.14 16.45 -7.01
N LEU A 22 30.84 15.44 -6.18
CA LEU A 22 29.63 14.63 -6.29
C LEU A 22 28.36 15.47 -6.08
N LEU A 23 28.32 16.33 -5.06
CA LEU A 23 27.19 17.22 -4.80
C LEU A 23 26.94 18.22 -5.95
N ASP A 24 27.98 18.76 -6.58
CA ASP A 24 27.86 19.62 -7.77
C ASP A 24 27.31 18.83 -8.97
N ILE A 25 27.79 17.60 -9.19
CA ILE A 25 27.27 16.71 -10.23
C ILE A 25 25.79 16.40 -9.99
N ASP A 26 25.40 16.02 -8.77
CA ASP A 26 24.01 15.68 -8.43
C ASP A 26 23.07 16.87 -8.60
N SER A 27 23.49 18.06 -8.17
CA SER A 27 22.73 19.30 -8.39
C SER A 27 22.51 19.58 -9.88
N ARG A 28 23.55 19.43 -10.71
CA ARG A 28 23.45 19.59 -12.17
C ARG A 28 22.57 18.52 -12.80
N LEU A 29 22.67 17.27 -12.35
CA LEU A 29 21.83 16.17 -12.82
C LEU A 29 20.37 16.49 -12.55
N LEU A 30 19.99 16.84 -11.31
CA LEU A 30 18.62 17.20 -10.95
C LEU A 30 18.10 18.40 -11.73
N ALA A 31 18.94 19.42 -11.99
CA ALA A 31 18.57 20.54 -12.84
C ALA A 31 18.27 20.10 -14.29
N GLN A 32 19.06 19.18 -14.86
CA GLN A 32 18.77 18.61 -16.18
C GLN A 32 17.52 17.74 -16.19
N VAL A 33 17.27 16.96 -15.13
CA VAL A 33 16.01 16.19 -14.97
C VAL A 33 14.81 17.12 -14.97
N ALA A 34 14.83 18.19 -14.17
CA ALA A 34 13.75 19.18 -14.11
C ALA A 34 13.52 19.89 -15.45
N ARG A 35 14.60 20.21 -16.17
CA ARG A 35 14.52 20.79 -17.53
C ARG A 35 13.89 19.79 -18.52
N ARG A 36 14.33 18.53 -18.49
CA ARG A 36 13.79 17.45 -19.34
C ARG A 36 12.31 17.23 -19.05
N MET A 37 11.90 17.19 -17.78
CA MET A 37 10.51 17.06 -17.35
C MET A 37 9.61 18.13 -18.00
N LYS A 38 10.01 19.41 -17.97
CA LYS A 38 9.25 20.51 -18.61
C LYS A 38 9.12 20.33 -20.13
N LEU A 39 10.17 19.82 -20.79
CA LEU A 39 10.15 19.54 -22.24
C LEU A 39 9.24 18.35 -22.56
N VAL A 40 9.27 17.30 -21.74
CA VAL A 40 8.39 16.13 -21.86
C VAL A 40 6.92 16.54 -21.70
N GLN A 41 6.59 17.36 -20.70
CA GLN A 41 5.23 17.89 -20.52
C GLN A 41 4.73 18.67 -21.74
N ARG A 42 5.58 19.53 -22.32
CA ARG A 42 5.24 20.25 -23.57
C ARG A 42 5.05 19.30 -24.75
N ALA A 43 5.94 18.31 -24.90
CA ALA A 43 5.86 17.33 -25.97
C ALA A 43 4.62 16.43 -25.86
N ALA A 44 4.22 16.09 -24.63
CA ALA A 44 3.05 15.26 -24.35
C ALA A 44 1.72 16.02 -24.55
N LYS A 45 1.73 17.36 -24.58
CA LYS A 45 0.54 18.22 -24.78
C LYS A 45 -0.62 17.86 -23.84
N GLY A 46 -0.31 17.60 -22.56
CA GLY A 46 -1.30 17.21 -21.54
C GLY A 46 -1.73 15.74 -21.58
N ARG A 47 -1.17 14.92 -22.47
CA ARG A 47 -1.35 13.46 -22.46
C ARG A 47 -0.38 12.84 -21.46
N GLN A 48 -0.76 11.68 -20.91
CA GLN A 48 0.11 10.90 -20.02
C GLN A 48 1.12 10.02 -20.77
N VAL A 49 1.29 10.22 -22.08
CA VAL A 49 2.14 9.40 -22.96
C VAL A 49 2.78 10.28 -24.05
N LEU A 50 4.06 10.06 -24.33
CA LEU A 50 4.77 10.65 -25.48
C LEU A 50 4.41 9.91 -26.79
N SER A 51 4.58 10.57 -27.94
CA SER A 51 4.45 9.84 -29.20
C SER A 51 5.55 8.78 -29.34
N ARG A 52 5.18 7.64 -29.95
CA ARG A 52 6.09 6.49 -30.13
C ARG A 52 7.38 6.87 -30.86
N ASP A 53 7.30 7.78 -31.84
CA ASP A 53 8.45 8.23 -32.62
C ASP A 53 9.42 9.06 -31.78
N VAL A 54 8.90 9.97 -30.94
CA VAL A 54 9.70 10.80 -30.04
C VAL A 54 10.38 9.92 -29.00
N GLU A 55 9.66 8.97 -28.40
CA GLU A 55 10.23 8.05 -27.42
C GLU A 55 11.32 7.15 -28.01
N LYS A 56 11.11 6.67 -29.24
CA LYS A 56 12.12 5.88 -29.97
C LYS A 56 13.40 6.68 -30.24
N GLN A 57 13.27 7.93 -30.68
CA GLN A 57 14.41 8.81 -30.94
C GLN A 57 15.16 9.14 -29.64
N LEU A 58 14.44 9.47 -28.57
CA LEU A 58 15.03 9.73 -27.26
C LEU A 58 15.81 8.53 -26.73
N TRP A 59 15.24 7.32 -26.81
CA TRP A 59 15.93 6.11 -26.39
C TRP A 59 17.19 5.84 -27.22
N SER A 60 17.10 5.98 -28.55
CA SER A 60 18.25 5.75 -29.43
C SER A 60 19.43 6.67 -29.10
N ALA A 61 19.15 7.95 -28.88
CA ALA A 61 20.18 8.92 -28.50
C ALA A 61 20.73 8.63 -27.10
N PHE A 62 19.86 8.29 -26.14
CA PHE A 62 20.25 7.99 -24.76
C PHE A 62 21.13 6.74 -24.65
N ASP A 63 20.76 5.65 -25.34
CA ASP A 63 21.53 4.40 -25.39
C ASP A 63 22.89 4.56 -26.09
N GLN A 64 22.97 5.44 -27.10
CA GLN A 64 24.24 5.74 -27.75
C GLN A 64 25.20 6.46 -26.80
N VAL A 65 24.72 7.50 -26.11
CA VAL A 65 25.53 8.27 -25.16
C VAL A 65 25.93 7.42 -23.96
N SER A 66 25.03 6.58 -23.44
CA SER A 66 25.35 5.72 -22.29
C SER A 66 26.46 4.71 -22.59
N ARG A 67 26.48 4.13 -23.79
CA ARG A 67 27.54 3.22 -24.24
C ARG A 67 28.89 3.91 -24.36
N GLN A 68 28.93 5.15 -24.83
CA GLN A 68 30.16 5.95 -24.90
C GLN A 68 30.74 6.24 -23.51
N GLN A 69 29.87 6.34 -22.50
CA GLN A 69 30.25 6.56 -21.10
C GLN A 69 30.50 5.26 -20.32
N GLY A 70 30.44 4.09 -20.98
CA GLY A 70 30.66 2.79 -20.34
C GLY A 70 29.62 2.43 -19.28
N LEU A 71 28.42 3.01 -19.32
CA LEU A 71 27.37 2.75 -18.34
C LEU A 71 26.73 1.37 -18.54
N ASP A 72 26.35 0.72 -17.44
CA ASP A 72 25.66 -0.57 -17.50
C ASP A 72 24.35 -0.47 -18.30
N PRO A 73 24.14 -1.35 -19.30
CA PRO A 73 22.95 -1.28 -20.16
C PRO A 73 21.63 -1.51 -19.43
N ARG A 74 21.62 -2.30 -18.35
CA ARG A 74 20.41 -2.59 -17.58
C ARG A 74 20.05 -1.37 -16.71
N LEU A 75 21.01 -0.80 -15.99
CA LEU A 75 20.82 0.41 -15.19
C LEU A 75 20.44 1.61 -16.05
N THR A 76 21.07 1.76 -17.22
CA THR A 76 20.73 2.82 -18.20
C THR A 76 19.26 2.74 -18.62
N ARG A 77 18.75 1.54 -18.89
CA ARG A 77 17.33 1.35 -19.27
C ARG A 77 16.39 1.71 -18.13
N GLN A 78 16.71 1.31 -16.91
CA GLN A 78 15.94 1.67 -15.72
C GLN A 78 15.93 3.19 -15.53
N LEU A 79 17.09 3.83 -15.63
CA LEU A 79 17.22 5.28 -15.56
C LEU A 79 16.39 5.98 -16.64
N PHE A 80 16.40 5.50 -17.89
CA PHE A 80 15.58 6.09 -18.95
C PHE A 80 14.08 5.96 -18.68
N ALA A 81 13.64 4.80 -18.19
CA ALA A 81 12.24 4.57 -17.82
C ALA A 81 11.81 5.51 -16.69
N LEU A 82 12.64 5.63 -15.64
CA LEU A 82 12.43 6.57 -14.54
C LEU A 82 12.40 8.02 -15.05
N LEU A 83 13.37 8.44 -15.86
CA LEU A 83 13.37 9.76 -16.49
C LEU A 83 12.09 10.02 -17.29
N GLY A 84 11.56 9.00 -17.97
CA GLY A 84 10.31 9.06 -18.73
C GLY A 84 9.07 9.28 -17.86
N SER A 85 9.04 8.76 -16.62
CA SER A 85 7.91 9.00 -15.71
C SER A 85 7.84 10.46 -15.28
N PHE A 86 9.00 11.10 -15.07
CA PHE A 86 9.08 12.53 -14.79
C PHE A 86 8.48 13.36 -15.94
N GLY A 87 7.32 13.97 -15.69
CA GLY A 87 6.63 14.88 -16.62
C GLY A 87 5.50 14.25 -17.44
N LEU A 88 5.33 12.93 -17.37
CA LEU A 88 4.15 12.23 -17.89
C LEU A 88 3.14 11.86 -16.81
N GLU A 89 3.60 11.80 -15.57
CA GLU A 89 2.72 11.93 -14.42
C GLU A 89 1.88 13.19 -14.63
N ALA A 90 0.55 13.05 -14.54
CA ALA A 90 -0.28 14.20 -14.25
C ALA A 90 0.41 14.92 -13.09
N PRO A 91 0.43 16.26 -13.02
CA PRO A 91 0.73 16.88 -11.76
C PRO A 91 -0.30 16.29 -10.79
N ALA A 92 0.07 15.22 -10.06
CA ALA A 92 -0.40 14.99 -8.70
C ALA A 92 -0.37 16.39 -8.16
N GLN A 93 -1.52 16.89 -7.74
CA GLN A 93 -1.69 18.25 -7.28
C GLN A 93 -0.64 18.49 -6.18
N ARG A 94 0.60 18.76 -6.57
CA ARG A 94 1.58 19.56 -5.88
C ARG A 94 0.85 20.87 -5.97
N ARG A 95 -0.08 21.06 -5.03
CA ARG A 95 -0.55 22.35 -4.61
C ARG A 95 0.71 23.02 -4.10
N ALA A 96 1.56 23.46 -5.01
CA ALA A 96 2.72 24.31 -4.78
C ALA A 96 2.23 25.73 -4.40
N ALA A 97 1.04 25.83 -3.82
CA ALA A 97 0.28 27.04 -3.58
C ALA A 97 -0.58 26.97 -2.29
N ASP A 98 -0.62 25.85 -1.57
CA ASP A 98 -1.20 25.83 -0.22
C ASP A 98 -0.07 25.75 0.81
N LYS A 99 -0.21 26.48 1.92
CA LYS A 99 0.68 26.37 3.08
C LYS A 99 0.93 24.89 3.41
N PRO A 100 2.16 24.51 3.82
CA PRO A 100 2.44 23.13 4.19
C PRO A 100 1.47 22.67 5.28
N PHE A 101 1.06 21.40 5.23
CA PHE A 101 0.14 20.83 6.21
C PHE A 101 0.90 20.55 7.50
N THR A 102 0.80 21.48 8.46
CA THR A 102 1.55 21.42 9.71
C THR A 102 0.80 20.62 10.78
N LEU A 103 1.48 19.60 11.31
CA LEU A 103 0.99 18.70 12.34
C LEU A 103 1.21 19.33 13.72
N VAL A 104 0.14 19.86 14.30
CA VAL A 104 0.14 20.45 15.65
C VAL A 104 -1.00 19.80 16.43
N PRO A 105 -0.83 18.56 16.94
CA PRO A 105 -1.85 17.95 17.76
C PRO A 105 -2.01 18.73 19.08
N ARG A 106 -3.20 18.67 19.66
CA ARG A 106 -3.45 19.25 20.98
C ARG A 106 -2.69 18.46 22.05
N SER A 107 -2.21 19.15 23.10
CA SER A 107 -1.41 18.56 24.17
C SER A 107 -2.22 17.83 25.25
N GLU A 108 -3.55 17.91 25.18
CA GLU A 108 -4.47 17.23 26.09
C GLU A 108 -4.45 15.71 25.90
N ALA A 109 -4.71 14.97 26.99
CA ALA A 109 -4.74 13.51 26.98
C ALA A 109 -5.82 12.97 26.02
N ALA A 110 -5.47 11.98 25.21
CA ALA A 110 -6.39 11.41 24.24
C ALA A 110 -7.59 10.73 24.91
N ASP A 111 -8.77 10.99 24.41
CA ASP A 111 -10.02 10.34 24.79
C ASP A 111 -10.70 9.84 23.52
N MET A 112 -10.36 8.62 23.12
CA MET A 112 -10.88 8.01 21.89
C MET A 112 -11.82 6.86 22.21
N ASP A 113 -13.05 6.93 21.68
CA ASP A 113 -14.02 5.84 21.72
C ASP A 113 -14.74 5.81 20.37
N LEU A 114 -14.29 4.91 19.51
CA LEU A 114 -14.61 4.90 18.09
C LEU A 114 -14.89 3.48 17.60
N THR A 115 -15.59 3.39 16.49
CA THR A 115 -15.59 2.18 15.67
C THR A 115 -14.20 2.05 15.03
N GLY A 116 -13.57 0.89 15.20
CA GLY A 116 -12.25 0.67 14.65
C GLY A 116 -12.25 0.65 13.11
N PRO A 117 -11.12 1.02 12.48
CA PRO A 117 -10.97 0.95 11.02
C PRO A 117 -11.21 -0.48 10.56
N ARG A 118 -12.03 -0.72 9.53
CA ARG A 118 -12.33 -2.08 9.05
C ARG A 118 -11.25 -2.62 8.12
N SER A 119 -11.06 -3.94 8.14
CA SER A 119 -10.04 -4.65 7.38
C SER A 119 -10.14 -4.39 5.88
N ARG A 120 -9.15 -3.69 5.34
CA ARG A 120 -9.01 -3.45 3.89
C ARG A 120 -8.71 -4.74 3.13
N ALA A 121 -7.94 -5.64 3.75
CA ALA A 121 -7.57 -6.92 3.16
C ALA A 121 -8.79 -7.83 2.98
N GLN A 122 -9.68 -7.94 3.97
CA GLN A 122 -10.91 -8.73 3.79
C GLN A 122 -11.90 -8.04 2.85
N ALA A 123 -12.01 -6.71 2.88
CA ALA A 123 -12.92 -5.97 1.99
C ALA A 123 -12.62 -6.24 0.51
N ARG A 124 -11.34 -6.25 0.10
CA ARG A 124 -10.95 -6.58 -1.29
C ARG A 124 -11.22 -8.05 -1.66
N LEU A 125 -11.03 -8.98 -0.72
CA LEU A 125 -11.30 -10.41 -0.97
C LEU A 125 -12.78 -10.66 -1.18
N TYR A 126 -13.63 -10.04 -0.36
CA TYR A 126 -15.07 -10.05 -0.55
C TYR A 126 -15.50 -9.40 -1.86
N ALA A 127 -14.87 -8.28 -2.26
CA ALA A 127 -15.13 -7.65 -3.56
C ALA A 127 -14.83 -8.62 -4.73
N VAL A 128 -13.68 -9.29 -4.68
CA VAL A 128 -13.28 -10.29 -5.69
C VAL A 128 -14.27 -11.45 -5.75
N LEU A 129 -14.66 -12.01 -4.60
CA LEU A 129 -15.64 -13.10 -4.55
C LEU A 129 -17.02 -12.67 -5.04
N ALA A 130 -17.49 -11.48 -4.67
CA ALA A 130 -18.78 -10.97 -5.12
C ALA A 130 -18.81 -10.78 -6.64
N ALA A 131 -17.74 -10.19 -7.19
CA ALA A 131 -17.57 -10.06 -8.64
C ALA A 131 -17.54 -11.42 -9.35
N ALA A 132 -16.80 -12.39 -8.83
CA ALA A 132 -16.61 -13.70 -9.44
C ALA A 132 -17.79 -14.67 -9.24
N THR A 133 -18.75 -14.33 -8.36
CA THR A 133 -19.92 -15.20 -8.07
C THR A 133 -21.28 -14.58 -8.43
N ASP A 134 -21.34 -13.29 -8.78
CA ASP A 134 -22.59 -12.55 -9.07
C ASP A 134 -23.62 -12.65 -7.92
N GLN A 135 -23.14 -12.64 -6.67
CA GLN A 135 -23.98 -12.72 -5.47
C GLN A 135 -24.11 -11.36 -4.78
N ASN A 136 -25.30 -11.12 -4.20
CA ASN A 136 -25.56 -9.92 -3.43
C ASN A 136 -24.67 -9.84 -2.19
N LEU A 137 -24.02 -8.68 -2.01
CA LEU A 137 -23.14 -8.40 -0.88
C LEU A 137 -23.30 -6.94 -0.47
N ARG A 138 -23.33 -6.65 0.84
CA ARG A 138 -23.17 -5.32 1.39
C ARG A 138 -22.18 -5.35 2.54
N LEU A 139 -20.98 -4.83 2.32
CA LEU A 139 -20.00 -4.55 3.36
C LEU A 139 -20.22 -3.15 3.89
N SER A 140 -20.28 -2.98 5.21
CA SER A 140 -20.48 -1.68 5.86
C SER A 140 -19.22 -1.27 6.65
N GLY A 141 -18.99 0.03 6.78
CA GLY A 141 -17.82 0.58 7.45
C GLY A 141 -16.50 0.37 6.69
N VAL A 142 -16.55 0.13 5.39
CA VAL A 142 -15.35 -0.08 4.57
C VAL A 142 -14.52 1.20 4.50
N ILE A 143 -13.20 1.04 4.48
CA ILE A 143 -12.30 2.12 4.13
C ILE A 143 -12.26 2.20 2.60
N LEU A 144 -12.94 3.21 2.04
CA LEU A 144 -12.93 3.49 0.59
C LEU A 144 -11.59 4.11 0.17
N SER A 145 -10.54 3.31 0.25
CA SER A 145 -9.20 3.67 -0.22
C SER A 145 -9.11 3.62 -1.74
N ASP A 146 -8.13 4.34 -2.31
CA ASP A 146 -7.88 4.32 -3.75
C ASP A 146 -7.68 2.89 -4.29
N PRO A 147 -6.88 2.01 -3.63
CA PRO A 147 -6.76 0.61 -4.06
C PRO A 147 -8.09 -0.16 -4.12
N LEU A 148 -9.01 0.06 -3.18
CA LEU A 148 -10.31 -0.61 -3.19
C LEU A 148 -11.17 -0.09 -4.36
N ILE A 149 -11.19 1.22 -4.56
CA ILE A 149 -11.94 1.86 -5.65
C ILE A 149 -11.39 1.39 -7.01
N GLU A 150 -10.07 1.32 -7.17
CA GLU A 150 -9.43 0.83 -8.39
C GLU A 150 -9.73 -0.64 -8.66
N LEU A 151 -9.70 -1.50 -7.62
CA LEU A 151 -10.11 -2.89 -7.74
C LEU A 151 -11.54 -3.02 -8.24
N VAL A 152 -12.47 -2.28 -7.64
CA VAL A 152 -13.88 -2.30 -8.05
C VAL A 152 -14.03 -1.86 -9.51
N LYS A 153 -13.37 -0.77 -9.91
CA LYS A 153 -13.38 -0.30 -11.31
C LYS A 153 -12.80 -1.32 -12.27
N ALA A 154 -11.73 -2.03 -11.88
CA ALA A 154 -11.11 -3.06 -12.71
C ALA A 154 -12.01 -4.29 -12.85
N LEU A 155 -12.63 -4.76 -11.77
CA LEU A 155 -13.59 -5.88 -11.81
C LEU A 155 -14.84 -5.53 -12.65
N ASN A 156 -15.34 -4.29 -12.55
CA ASN A 156 -16.48 -3.83 -13.36
C ASN A 156 -16.13 -3.77 -14.86
N GLN A 157 -14.88 -3.47 -15.24
CA GLN A 157 -14.43 -3.57 -16.65
C GLN A 157 -14.52 -5.01 -17.18
N CYS A 158 -14.43 -6.01 -16.31
CA CYS A 158 -14.60 -7.43 -16.66
C CYS A 158 -16.05 -7.91 -16.56
N GLY A 159 -17.02 -7.02 -16.32
CA GLY A 159 -18.45 -7.37 -16.25
C GLY A 159 -18.99 -7.65 -14.85
N ALA A 160 -18.27 -7.27 -13.79
CA ALA A 160 -18.82 -7.23 -12.44
C ALA A 160 -19.84 -6.08 -12.25
N HIS A 161 -20.64 -6.18 -11.19
CA HIS A 161 -21.62 -5.18 -10.80
C HIS A 161 -21.43 -4.80 -9.33
N LEU A 162 -20.31 -4.12 -9.09
CA LEU A 162 -19.92 -3.59 -7.80
C LEU A 162 -20.13 -2.07 -7.78
N SER A 163 -20.58 -1.55 -6.64
CA SER A 163 -20.74 -0.12 -6.40
C SER A 163 -20.33 0.23 -4.98
N TRP A 164 -20.07 1.50 -4.72
CA TRP A 164 -19.76 1.98 -3.38
C TRP A 164 -20.48 3.31 -3.13
N ALA A 165 -20.89 3.51 -1.89
CA ALA A 165 -21.51 4.75 -1.43
C ALA A 165 -21.19 4.94 0.06
N ASP A 166 -20.89 6.17 0.47
CA ASP A 166 -20.52 6.54 1.84
C ASP A 166 -19.36 5.70 2.42
N ASP A 167 -19.67 4.71 3.26
CA ASP A 167 -18.74 3.75 3.86
C ASP A 167 -19.16 2.31 3.56
N ALA A 168 -19.90 2.09 2.47
CA ALA A 168 -20.38 0.78 2.05
C ALA A 168 -19.85 0.36 0.68
N LEU A 169 -19.52 -0.93 0.55
CA LEU A 169 -19.29 -1.60 -0.72
C LEU A 169 -20.45 -2.57 -0.98
N GLU A 170 -21.03 -2.48 -2.17
CA GLU A 170 -22.21 -3.26 -2.54
C GLU A 170 -21.99 -4.03 -3.84
N SER A 171 -22.57 -5.23 -3.90
CA SER A 171 -22.73 -6.01 -5.12
C SER A 171 -24.21 -6.32 -5.31
N ALA A 172 -24.70 -6.06 -6.52
CA ALA A 172 -26.04 -6.44 -6.95
C ALA A 172 -25.95 -7.53 -8.02
N SER A 173 -26.55 -8.69 -7.73
CA SER A 173 -26.67 -9.80 -8.67
C SER A 173 -27.49 -9.36 -9.88
N VAL A 174 -26.97 -9.61 -11.07
CA VAL A 174 -27.67 -9.29 -12.33
C VAL A 174 -28.40 -10.52 -12.89
N GLY A 175 -28.49 -11.59 -12.10
CA GLY A 175 -29.24 -12.79 -12.45
C GLY A 175 -28.59 -13.59 -13.58
N LYS A 176 -27.25 -13.57 -13.65
CA LYS A 176 -26.53 -14.39 -14.63
C LYS A 176 -26.86 -15.88 -14.42
N PRO A 177 -26.83 -16.72 -15.49
CA PRO A 177 -27.07 -18.15 -15.36
C PRO A 177 -26.15 -18.76 -14.29
N LYS A 178 -26.68 -19.65 -13.44
CA LYS A 178 -25.97 -20.23 -12.28
C LYS A 178 -24.66 -20.97 -12.62
N ASP A 179 -24.43 -21.28 -13.88
CA ASP A 179 -23.25 -22.02 -14.36
C ASP A 179 -22.32 -21.17 -15.25
N ALA A 180 -22.68 -19.90 -15.54
CA ALA A 180 -21.81 -18.98 -16.26
C ALA A 180 -20.87 -18.26 -15.28
N PHE A 181 -19.59 -18.15 -15.65
CA PHE A 181 -18.70 -17.26 -14.90
C PHE A 181 -19.11 -15.81 -15.15
N PRO A 182 -19.26 -14.97 -14.12
CA PRO A 182 -19.72 -13.59 -14.32
C PRO A 182 -18.71 -12.71 -15.07
N LEU A 183 -17.42 -13.01 -14.97
CA LEU A 183 -16.36 -12.15 -15.48
C LEU A 183 -15.88 -12.63 -16.84
N ASN A 184 -15.64 -11.68 -17.74
CA ASN A 184 -15.05 -11.92 -19.06
C ASN A 184 -13.69 -11.23 -19.17
N PHE A 185 -12.67 -12.00 -19.54
CA PHE A 185 -11.31 -11.52 -19.76
C PHE A 185 -10.84 -11.71 -21.20
N GLU A 186 -11.59 -12.42 -22.03
CA GLU A 186 -11.21 -12.73 -23.40
C GLU A 186 -11.21 -11.49 -24.29
N GLU A 187 -10.06 -11.18 -24.88
CA GLU A 187 -9.80 -10.02 -25.74
C GLU A 187 -10.05 -8.64 -25.08
N VAL A 188 -10.30 -8.60 -23.77
CA VAL A 188 -10.47 -7.37 -23.00
C VAL A 188 -9.11 -6.77 -22.62
N LEU A 189 -8.99 -5.45 -22.77
CA LEU A 189 -7.92 -4.66 -22.16
C LEU A 189 -8.43 -4.07 -20.84
N VAL A 190 -7.94 -4.60 -19.72
CA VAL A 190 -8.35 -4.17 -18.38
C VAL A 190 -7.30 -3.22 -17.81
N PHE A 191 -7.73 -2.05 -17.37
CA PHE A 191 -6.90 -1.13 -16.58
C PHE A 191 -6.99 -1.48 -15.10
N ALA A 192 -5.88 -1.95 -14.52
CA ALA A 192 -5.79 -2.49 -13.16
C ALA A 192 -5.51 -1.44 -12.07
N GLY A 193 -5.36 -0.16 -12.42
CA GLY A 193 -5.00 0.90 -11.46
C GLY A 193 -3.50 0.95 -11.16
N GLU A 194 -3.15 1.24 -9.91
CA GLU A 194 -1.77 1.36 -9.41
C GLU A 194 -1.38 0.21 -8.47
N ASP A 195 -2.35 -0.45 -7.83
CA ASP A 195 -2.11 -1.44 -6.78
C ASP A 195 -1.82 -2.86 -7.31
N ALA A 196 -0.77 -3.49 -6.77
CA ALA A 196 -0.33 -4.81 -7.20
C ALA A 196 -1.36 -5.92 -6.96
N PHE A 197 -2.11 -5.86 -5.85
CA PHE A 197 -3.12 -6.89 -5.57
C PHE A 197 -4.23 -6.88 -6.62
N THR A 198 -4.65 -5.72 -7.11
CA THR A 198 -5.67 -5.63 -8.18
C THR A 198 -5.22 -6.38 -9.43
N LEU A 199 -3.99 -6.14 -9.89
CA LEU A 199 -3.41 -6.89 -11.02
C LEU A 199 -3.38 -8.40 -10.73
N TYR A 200 -2.89 -8.78 -9.55
CA TYR A 200 -2.80 -10.19 -9.16
C TYR A 200 -4.15 -10.90 -9.10
N ALA A 201 -5.19 -10.23 -8.58
CA ALA A 201 -6.56 -10.76 -8.56
C ALA A 201 -7.12 -10.95 -9.97
N LEU A 202 -6.91 -9.97 -10.87
CA LEU A 202 -7.34 -10.07 -12.27
C LEU A 202 -6.63 -11.21 -13.00
N ILE A 203 -5.31 -11.35 -12.80
CA ILE A 203 -4.54 -12.47 -13.37
C ILE A 203 -5.12 -13.79 -12.86
N ALA A 204 -5.26 -13.95 -11.54
CA ALA A 204 -5.74 -15.19 -10.93
C ALA A 204 -7.14 -15.59 -11.44
N LEU A 205 -8.08 -14.64 -11.55
CA LEU A 205 -9.40 -14.90 -12.11
C LEU A 205 -9.36 -15.28 -13.59
N ALA A 206 -8.49 -14.66 -14.37
CA ALA A 206 -8.33 -14.95 -15.80
C ALA A 206 -7.67 -16.31 -16.09
N LEU A 207 -6.99 -16.94 -15.11
CA LEU A 207 -6.39 -18.28 -15.28
C LEU A 207 -7.42 -19.39 -15.50
N ARG A 208 -8.67 -19.15 -15.06
CA ARG A 208 -9.75 -20.14 -15.13
C ARG A 208 -10.05 -20.60 -16.55
N ASP A 209 -10.14 -19.64 -17.48
CA ASP A 209 -10.61 -19.87 -18.84
C ASP A 209 -9.44 -19.82 -19.82
N VAL A 210 -9.53 -20.61 -20.89
CA VAL A 210 -8.60 -20.56 -22.02
C VAL A 210 -8.81 -19.22 -22.74
N GLY A 211 -7.74 -18.46 -22.96
CA GLY A 211 -7.90 -17.19 -23.66
C GLY A 211 -6.69 -16.26 -23.61
N ARG A 212 -6.91 -15.04 -24.10
CA ARG A 212 -5.91 -13.98 -24.14
C ARG A 212 -6.48 -12.73 -23.49
N SER A 213 -5.84 -12.29 -22.41
CA SER A 213 -6.21 -11.07 -21.67
C SER A 213 -5.09 -10.04 -21.77
N LYS A 214 -5.42 -8.75 -21.76
CA LYS A 214 -4.41 -7.67 -21.72
C LYS A 214 -4.64 -6.83 -20.47
N PHE A 215 -3.56 -6.56 -19.76
CA PHE A 215 -3.58 -5.73 -18.56
C PHE A 215 -2.74 -4.48 -18.78
N ALA A 216 -3.29 -3.32 -18.44
CA ALA A 216 -2.61 -2.04 -18.35
C ALA A 216 -2.74 -1.49 -16.92
N GLY A 217 -1.90 -0.53 -16.57
CA GLY A 217 -1.92 0.09 -15.25
C GLY A 217 -1.17 1.41 -15.25
N GLY A 218 -1.23 2.10 -14.12
CA GLY A 218 -0.53 3.36 -13.90
C GLY A 218 0.96 3.16 -13.53
N PRO A 219 1.67 4.24 -13.15
CA PRO A 219 3.12 4.20 -12.92
C PRO A 219 3.60 3.11 -11.96
N GLY A 220 2.87 2.82 -10.89
CA GLY A 220 3.24 1.78 -9.92
C GLY A 220 3.30 0.39 -10.56
N LEU A 221 2.31 0.04 -11.39
CA LEU A 221 2.28 -1.24 -12.09
C LEU A 221 3.22 -1.30 -13.31
N LYS A 222 3.60 -0.15 -13.87
CA LYS A 222 4.60 -0.08 -14.95
C LYS A 222 6.02 -0.36 -14.42
N SER A 223 6.31 0.04 -13.18
CA SER A 223 7.61 -0.19 -12.53
C SER A 223 7.68 -1.50 -11.76
N LEU A 224 6.54 -2.10 -11.40
CA LEU A 224 6.44 -3.40 -10.74
C LEU A 224 7.20 -4.50 -11.51
N ASP A 225 8.10 -5.23 -10.83
CA ASP A 225 8.79 -6.38 -11.43
C ASP A 225 7.87 -7.61 -11.43
N LEU A 226 7.38 -8.01 -12.60
CA LEU A 226 6.54 -9.20 -12.76
C LEU A 226 7.34 -10.48 -12.97
N LYS A 227 8.67 -10.42 -13.04
CA LYS A 227 9.52 -11.61 -13.18
C LYS A 227 9.22 -12.73 -12.16
N PRO A 228 8.90 -12.45 -10.88
CA PRO A 228 8.59 -13.52 -9.94
C PRO A 228 7.41 -14.42 -10.35
N LEU A 229 6.56 -13.96 -11.28
CA LEU A 229 5.42 -14.73 -11.79
C LEU A 229 5.84 -15.72 -12.89
N ASP A 230 6.98 -15.54 -13.54
CA ASP A 230 7.44 -16.34 -14.69
C ASP A 230 7.63 -17.83 -14.34
N ALA A 231 7.99 -18.13 -13.10
CA ALA A 231 8.16 -19.52 -12.64
C ALA A 231 6.83 -20.18 -12.26
N LEU A 232 5.85 -19.38 -11.85
CA LEU A 232 4.60 -19.88 -11.27
C LEU A 232 3.48 -20.01 -12.30
N LEU A 233 3.32 -19.00 -13.17
CA LEU A 233 2.24 -18.99 -14.15
C LEU A 233 2.27 -20.19 -15.12
N PRO A 234 3.43 -20.68 -15.61
CA PRO A 234 3.45 -21.86 -16.47
C PRO A 234 2.92 -23.12 -15.79
N GLN A 235 3.15 -23.28 -14.48
CA GLN A 235 2.58 -24.39 -13.71
C GLN A 235 1.05 -24.28 -13.60
N LEU A 236 0.51 -23.07 -13.70
CA LEU A 236 -0.91 -22.78 -13.70
C LEU A 236 -1.49 -22.70 -15.12
N GLY A 237 -0.77 -23.22 -16.13
CA GLY A 237 -1.24 -23.29 -17.51
C GLY A 237 -1.28 -21.93 -18.22
N ALA A 238 -0.49 -20.95 -17.77
CA ALA A 238 -0.50 -19.62 -18.35
C ALA A 238 0.90 -19.01 -18.53
N ARG A 239 0.96 -17.96 -19.34
CA ARG A 239 2.16 -17.14 -19.53
C ARG A 239 1.78 -15.67 -19.53
N LEU A 240 2.54 -14.86 -18.79
CA LEU A 240 2.45 -13.41 -18.85
C LEU A 240 3.60 -12.87 -19.70
N ALA A 241 3.27 -12.20 -20.81
CA ALA A 241 4.25 -11.62 -21.72
C ALA A 241 4.15 -10.08 -21.67
N PRO A 242 5.21 -9.35 -21.27
CA PRO A 242 5.20 -7.90 -21.32
C PRO A 242 5.01 -7.44 -22.77
N MET A 243 4.13 -6.47 -22.99
CA MET A 243 3.88 -5.91 -24.32
C MET A 243 5.01 -4.96 -24.75
N ASN A 244 5.75 -4.43 -23.78
CA ASN A 244 6.98 -3.69 -24.02
C ASN A 244 8.18 -4.56 -23.57
N PRO A 245 9.00 -5.09 -24.49
CA PRO A 245 10.15 -5.94 -24.15
C PRO A 245 11.20 -5.26 -23.27
N ARG A 246 11.13 -3.94 -23.11
CA ARG A 246 12.08 -3.14 -22.34
C ARG A 246 11.70 -3.00 -20.86
N THR A 247 10.45 -3.28 -20.51
CA THR A 247 9.93 -3.17 -19.14
C THR A 247 9.44 -4.52 -18.66
N ARG A 248 9.49 -4.75 -17.35
CA ARG A 248 8.98 -5.97 -16.73
C ARG A 248 7.61 -5.81 -16.09
N GLY A 249 7.14 -4.57 -15.94
CA GLY A 249 5.79 -4.27 -15.49
C GLY A 249 4.78 -4.24 -16.63
N LEU A 250 3.62 -3.64 -16.35
CA LEU A 250 2.55 -3.44 -17.32
C LEU A 250 2.95 -2.41 -18.42
N PRO A 251 2.33 -2.46 -19.61
CA PRO A 251 1.28 -3.39 -20.03
C PRO A 251 1.80 -4.80 -20.35
N ALA A 252 0.99 -5.82 -20.04
CA ALA A 252 1.30 -7.22 -20.26
C ALA A 252 0.10 -7.99 -20.82
N ARG A 253 0.38 -9.06 -21.58
CA ARG A 253 -0.61 -9.99 -22.11
C ARG A 253 -0.53 -11.31 -21.35
N LEU A 254 -1.65 -11.76 -20.82
CA LEU A 254 -1.81 -13.10 -20.26
C LEU A 254 -2.36 -14.02 -21.34
N GLU A 255 -1.71 -15.15 -21.53
CA GLU A 255 -2.17 -16.25 -22.39
C GLU A 255 -2.41 -17.45 -21.48
N SER A 256 -3.67 -17.86 -21.33
CA SER A 256 -4.12 -18.99 -20.50
C SER A 256 -4.66 -20.12 -21.38
N GLY A 257 -4.46 -21.36 -20.94
CA GLY A 257 -5.02 -22.54 -21.59
C GLY A 257 -4.15 -23.80 -21.61
N GLY A 258 -3.00 -23.77 -20.92
CA GLY A 258 -2.24 -24.98 -20.60
C GLY A 258 -2.88 -25.77 -19.44
N GLY A 259 -2.33 -26.95 -19.16
CA GLY A 259 -2.74 -27.74 -17.99
C GLY A 259 -2.41 -27.01 -16.69
N MET A 260 -3.39 -26.90 -15.80
CA MET A 260 -3.23 -26.28 -14.49
C MET A 260 -2.84 -27.32 -13.44
N ALA A 261 -1.72 -27.11 -12.77
CA ALA A 261 -1.31 -27.95 -11.65
C ALA A 261 -2.26 -27.77 -10.46
N ALA A 262 -2.75 -28.89 -9.90
CA ALA A 262 -3.55 -28.88 -8.67
C ALA A 262 -2.73 -28.59 -7.40
N ARG A 263 -1.39 -28.48 -7.51
CA ARG A 263 -0.48 -28.13 -6.43
C ARG A 263 0.67 -27.26 -6.95
N ILE A 264 0.96 -26.18 -6.24
CA ILE A 264 2.11 -25.31 -6.46
C ILE A 264 2.96 -25.17 -5.20
N GLN A 265 4.24 -24.88 -5.40
CA GLN A 265 5.20 -24.53 -4.36
C GLN A 265 5.58 -23.06 -4.54
N LEU A 266 5.34 -22.22 -3.53
CA LEU A 266 5.75 -20.82 -3.56
C LEU A 266 7.27 -20.71 -3.42
N ALA A 267 7.86 -19.80 -4.18
CA ALA A 267 9.27 -19.43 -4.05
C ALA A 267 9.42 -18.25 -3.06
N PRO A 268 10.62 -18.00 -2.51
CA PRO A 268 10.87 -16.83 -1.67
C PRO A 268 10.48 -15.50 -2.34
N GLU A 269 10.66 -15.42 -3.66
CA GLU A 269 10.37 -14.23 -4.47
C GLU A 269 8.88 -14.11 -4.83
N THR A 270 8.07 -15.15 -4.60
CA THR A 270 6.64 -15.10 -4.94
C THR A 270 5.93 -14.08 -4.04
N PRO A 271 5.32 -13.03 -4.61
CA PRO A 271 4.64 -12.01 -3.83
C PRO A 271 3.51 -12.62 -3.00
N ALA A 272 3.49 -12.33 -1.68
CA ALA A 272 2.45 -12.82 -0.79
C ALA A 272 1.03 -12.41 -1.25
N LEU A 273 0.90 -11.21 -1.83
CA LEU A 273 -0.36 -10.73 -2.41
C LEU A 273 -0.79 -11.54 -3.65
N PHE A 274 0.15 -12.07 -4.43
CA PHE A 274 -0.19 -12.96 -5.54
C PHE A 274 -0.63 -14.33 -5.03
N ALA A 275 0.02 -14.86 -4.00
CA ALA A 275 -0.44 -16.08 -3.34
C ALA A 275 -1.87 -15.94 -2.78
N GLN A 276 -2.18 -14.80 -2.14
CA GLN A 276 -3.53 -14.48 -1.67
C GLN A 276 -4.55 -14.39 -2.82
N ALA A 277 -4.20 -13.73 -3.92
CA ALA A 277 -5.04 -13.65 -5.12
C ALA A 277 -5.31 -15.03 -5.75
N LEU A 278 -4.30 -15.91 -5.80
CA LEU A 278 -4.49 -17.29 -6.26
C LEU A 278 -5.42 -18.07 -5.35
N ALA A 279 -5.25 -17.97 -4.03
CA ALA A 279 -6.09 -18.66 -3.07
C ALA A 279 -7.56 -18.23 -3.16
N ILE A 280 -7.85 -16.93 -3.28
CA ILE A 280 -9.23 -16.43 -3.37
C ILE A 280 -9.92 -16.81 -4.68
N ALA A 281 -9.17 -17.05 -5.77
CA ALA A 281 -9.69 -17.52 -7.05
C ALA A 281 -9.74 -19.05 -7.18
N ALA A 282 -9.01 -19.78 -6.34
CA ALA A 282 -8.75 -21.21 -6.50
C ALA A 282 -10.01 -22.09 -6.49
N TRP A 283 -11.08 -21.69 -5.79
CA TRP A 283 -12.36 -22.42 -5.81
C TRP A 283 -12.95 -22.56 -7.22
N SER A 284 -12.58 -21.67 -8.14
CA SER A 284 -13.07 -21.66 -9.53
C SER A 284 -12.23 -22.52 -10.48
N TYR A 285 -11.07 -23.02 -10.03
CA TYR A 285 -10.18 -23.84 -10.84
C TYR A 285 -10.67 -25.30 -10.90
N PRO A 286 -10.30 -26.08 -11.95
CA PRO A 286 -10.84 -27.42 -12.17
C PRO A 286 -10.76 -28.35 -10.95
N ASP A 287 -9.61 -28.39 -10.29
CA ASP A 287 -9.34 -29.26 -9.13
C ASP A 287 -9.20 -28.49 -7.80
N GLY A 288 -9.49 -27.18 -7.80
CA GLY A 288 -9.07 -26.29 -6.74
C GLY A 288 -7.57 -25.98 -6.82
N LEU A 289 -6.95 -25.62 -5.70
CA LEU A 289 -5.51 -25.40 -5.61
C LEU A 289 -4.96 -25.78 -4.23
N ARG A 290 -3.82 -26.48 -4.25
CA ARG A 290 -2.95 -26.64 -3.08
C ARG A 290 -1.74 -25.73 -3.19
N VAL A 291 -1.47 -24.94 -2.16
CA VAL A 291 -0.40 -23.94 -2.14
C VAL A 291 0.53 -24.23 -0.97
N ALA A 292 1.74 -24.68 -1.26
CA ALA A 292 2.78 -24.86 -0.25
C ALA A 292 3.62 -23.59 -0.09
N LEU A 293 3.85 -23.19 1.16
CA LEU A 293 4.65 -22.04 1.54
C LEU A 293 6.12 -22.22 1.15
N SER A 294 6.81 -21.11 0.88
CA SER A 294 8.25 -21.09 0.66
C SER A 294 9.03 -21.77 1.79
N ASN A 295 10.19 -22.35 1.47
CA ASN A 295 11.12 -22.88 2.46
C ASN A 295 11.93 -21.76 3.16
N ASP A 296 11.90 -20.53 2.64
CA ASP A 296 12.49 -19.37 3.31
C ASP A 296 11.55 -18.88 4.44
N PRO A 297 11.98 -18.87 5.72
CA PRO A 297 11.09 -18.57 6.84
C PRO A 297 10.45 -17.18 6.78
N ARG A 298 11.18 -16.18 6.25
CA ARG A 298 10.70 -14.80 6.18
C ARG A 298 9.61 -14.67 5.11
N ALA A 299 9.86 -15.21 3.91
CA ALA A 299 8.88 -15.27 2.85
C ALA A 299 7.67 -16.11 3.25
N ALA A 300 7.88 -17.26 3.89
CA ALA A 300 6.83 -18.15 4.38
C ALA A 300 5.89 -17.43 5.35
N ALA A 301 6.42 -16.65 6.29
CA ALA A 301 5.60 -15.89 7.25
C ALA A 301 4.71 -14.84 6.54
N ALA A 302 5.26 -14.10 5.57
CA ALA A 302 4.50 -13.13 4.79
C ALA A 302 3.44 -13.79 3.91
N GLN A 303 3.78 -14.90 3.26
CA GLN A 303 2.86 -15.71 2.45
C GLN A 303 1.74 -16.32 3.29
N ALA A 304 2.07 -16.87 4.47
CA ALA A 304 1.12 -17.44 5.40
C ALA A 304 0.10 -16.40 5.87
N ALA A 305 0.55 -15.21 6.30
CA ALA A 305 -0.35 -14.13 6.71
C ALA A 305 -1.35 -13.75 5.60
N ALA A 306 -0.89 -13.66 4.35
CA ALA A 306 -1.75 -13.33 3.23
C ALA A 306 -2.73 -14.47 2.87
N LEU A 307 -2.30 -15.74 2.98
CA LEU A 307 -3.13 -16.91 2.72
C LEU A 307 -4.15 -17.18 3.84
N ASP A 308 -3.79 -16.90 5.10
CA ASP A 308 -4.68 -17.03 6.26
C ASP A 308 -5.92 -16.12 6.10
N ASP A 309 -5.73 -14.85 5.68
CA ASP A 309 -6.83 -13.93 5.34
C ASP A 309 -7.76 -14.51 4.26
N ALA A 310 -7.20 -15.13 3.21
CA ALA A 310 -7.99 -15.73 2.13
C ALA A 310 -8.78 -16.95 2.63
N VAL A 311 -8.16 -17.81 3.42
CA VAL A 311 -8.82 -18.98 4.03
C VAL A 311 -9.97 -18.55 4.92
N GLU A 312 -9.79 -17.51 5.73
CA GLU A 312 -10.85 -17.00 6.60
C GLU A 312 -12.08 -16.55 5.80
N VAL A 313 -11.88 -15.70 4.78
CA VAL A 313 -12.97 -15.21 3.92
C VAL A 313 -13.64 -16.35 3.14
N LEU A 314 -12.85 -17.30 2.62
CA LEU A 314 -13.37 -18.49 1.92
C LEU A 314 -14.25 -19.35 2.83
N ASN A 315 -13.84 -19.57 4.09
CA ASN A 315 -14.63 -20.30 5.07
C ASN A 315 -15.92 -19.57 5.43
N GLN A 316 -15.88 -18.25 5.59
CA GLN A 316 -17.07 -17.41 5.77
C GLN A 316 -18.03 -17.52 4.57
N CYS A 317 -17.50 -17.81 3.37
CA CYS A 317 -18.25 -18.08 2.14
C CYS A 317 -18.54 -19.58 1.90
N GLN A 318 -18.48 -20.42 2.94
CA GLN A 318 -18.77 -21.86 2.90
C GLN A 318 -17.88 -22.71 1.98
N VAL A 319 -16.70 -22.20 1.58
CA VAL A 319 -15.64 -23.00 0.95
C VAL A 319 -14.77 -23.56 2.07
N LYS A 320 -14.63 -24.89 2.14
CA LYS A 320 -13.85 -25.60 3.18
C LYS A 320 -12.34 -25.49 2.96
N ALA A 321 -11.84 -24.25 2.89
CA ALA A 321 -10.42 -23.96 2.77
C ALA A 321 -9.74 -24.16 4.13
N LEU A 322 -8.53 -24.72 4.14
CA LEU A 322 -7.82 -25.02 5.37
C LEU A 322 -6.32 -24.98 5.19
N ARG A 323 -5.61 -24.78 6.30
CA ARG A 323 -4.15 -24.90 6.38
C ARG A 323 -3.78 -26.25 7.03
N LYS A 324 -2.87 -27.00 6.41
CA LYS A 324 -2.24 -28.23 6.93
C LYS A 324 -0.73 -28.00 7.03
N GLY A 325 -0.27 -27.56 8.20
CA GLY A 325 1.14 -27.17 8.37
C GLY A 325 1.51 -26.02 7.43
N ASP A 326 2.41 -26.28 6.50
CA ASP A 326 2.90 -25.31 5.51
C ASP A 326 2.19 -25.40 4.14
N GLU A 327 1.11 -26.18 4.04
CA GLU A 327 0.29 -26.28 2.83
C GLU A 327 -1.13 -25.76 3.07
N TYR A 328 -1.63 -24.97 2.13
CA TYR A 328 -3.01 -24.48 2.09
C TYR A 328 -3.78 -25.28 1.05
N VAL A 329 -4.98 -25.75 1.40
CA VAL A 329 -5.84 -26.56 0.54
C VAL A 329 -7.14 -25.79 0.30
N ILE A 330 -7.36 -25.37 -0.95
CA ILE A 330 -8.57 -24.68 -1.39
C ILE A 330 -9.29 -25.59 -2.40
N PRO A 331 -10.41 -26.23 -2.03
CA PRO A 331 -11.12 -27.11 -2.95
C PRO A 331 -11.88 -26.32 -4.02
N ALA A 332 -12.07 -26.92 -5.20
CA ALA A 332 -13.05 -26.44 -6.17
C ALA A 332 -14.45 -26.42 -5.54
N GLY A 333 -15.28 -25.45 -5.92
CA GLY A 333 -16.63 -25.36 -5.36
C GLY A 333 -17.44 -24.17 -5.84
N LYS A 334 -18.59 -23.96 -5.19
CA LYS A 334 -19.47 -22.80 -5.41
C LYS A 334 -19.59 -22.03 -4.09
N PRO A 335 -18.80 -20.94 -3.89
CA PRO A 335 -18.89 -20.13 -2.69
C PRO A 335 -20.31 -19.59 -2.49
N LYS A 336 -20.73 -19.43 -1.23
CA LYS A 336 -22.01 -18.80 -0.85
C LYS A 336 -21.73 -17.60 0.01
N LEU A 337 -21.89 -16.42 -0.56
CA LEU A 337 -21.54 -15.18 0.12
C LEU A 337 -22.60 -14.84 1.18
N PRO A 338 -22.18 -14.44 2.39
CA PRO A 338 -23.07 -13.78 3.32
C PRO A 338 -23.58 -12.48 2.72
N LYS A 339 -24.86 -12.13 2.94
CA LYS A 339 -25.42 -10.88 2.40
C LYS A 339 -24.77 -9.63 3.00
N ALA A 340 -24.42 -9.68 4.29
CA ALA A 340 -23.82 -8.57 5.02
C ALA A 340 -22.82 -9.10 6.08
N PRO A 341 -21.65 -9.62 5.66
CA PRO A 341 -20.64 -10.12 6.58
C PRO A 341 -20.05 -8.96 7.38
N ALA A 342 -19.76 -9.21 8.66
CA ALA A 342 -19.04 -8.27 9.49
C ALA A 342 -17.56 -8.30 9.12
N LEU A 343 -16.95 -7.12 8.95
CA LEU A 343 -15.51 -7.01 8.75
C LEU A 343 -14.81 -6.85 10.11
N PRO A 344 -13.72 -7.60 10.36
CA PRO A 344 -12.87 -7.34 11.50
C PRO A 344 -12.16 -5.98 11.34
N MET A 345 -11.51 -5.51 12.39
CA MET A 345 -10.69 -4.31 12.35
C MET A 345 -9.43 -4.54 11.49
N ASP A 346 -8.95 -3.49 10.82
CA ASP A 346 -7.67 -3.47 10.14
C ASP A 346 -6.55 -3.52 11.20
N PRO A 347 -5.73 -4.58 11.22
CA PRO A 347 -4.76 -4.78 12.29
C PRO A 347 -3.72 -3.68 12.39
N LEU A 348 -3.23 -3.20 11.25
CA LEU A 348 -2.13 -2.23 11.22
C LEU A 348 -2.65 -0.83 11.53
N LEU A 349 -3.74 -0.39 10.90
CA LEU A 349 -4.33 0.93 11.22
C LEU A 349 -4.76 1.00 12.70
N SER A 350 -5.31 -0.10 13.24
CA SER A 350 -5.66 -0.17 14.66
C SER A 350 -4.44 -0.10 15.57
N ALA A 351 -3.31 -0.73 15.20
CA ALA A 351 -2.07 -0.63 15.97
C ALA A 351 -1.60 0.83 16.13
N TYR A 352 -1.66 1.62 15.06
CA TYR A 352 -1.33 3.05 15.12
C TYR A 352 -2.27 3.83 16.06
N LEU A 353 -3.57 3.56 16.02
CA LEU A 353 -4.53 4.20 16.94
C LEU A 353 -4.31 3.78 18.40
N LEU A 354 -4.05 2.50 18.65
CA LEU A 354 -3.78 1.97 19.99
C LEU A 354 -2.44 2.46 20.57
N ALA A 355 -1.54 2.99 19.73
CA ALA A 355 -0.31 3.64 20.16
C ALA A 355 -0.50 5.12 20.57
N ILE A 356 -1.58 5.79 20.17
CA ILE A 356 -1.83 7.21 20.50
C ILE A 356 -1.77 7.47 22.02
N PRO A 357 -2.36 6.65 22.91
CA PRO A 357 -2.25 6.87 24.36
C PRO A 357 -0.81 6.85 24.90
N ALA A 358 0.11 6.11 24.27
CA ALA A 358 1.52 6.13 24.63
C ALA A 358 2.16 7.48 24.26
N MET A 359 1.70 8.10 23.17
CA MET A 359 2.24 9.35 22.65
C MET A 359 1.66 10.56 23.39
N ALA A 360 0.33 10.64 23.48
CA ALA A 360 -0.46 11.78 23.94
C ALA A 360 -1.00 11.66 25.38
N GLY A 361 -0.92 10.50 26.02
CA GLY A 361 -1.64 10.22 27.26
C GLY A 361 -3.09 9.79 27.05
N GLY A 362 -3.80 9.46 28.13
CA GLY A 362 -5.23 9.12 28.08
C GLY A 362 -5.54 7.67 27.70
N PHE A 363 -6.54 7.44 26.84
CA PHE A 363 -6.92 6.09 26.38
C PHE A 363 -7.51 6.07 24.97
N ALA A 364 -7.48 4.89 24.35
CA ALA A 364 -8.16 4.60 23.11
C ALA A 364 -8.95 3.30 23.22
N ARG A 365 -10.24 3.36 22.88
CA ARG A 365 -11.15 2.23 22.74
C ARG A 365 -11.61 2.13 21.29
N LEU A 366 -11.34 0.99 20.66
CA LEU A 366 -11.72 0.70 19.28
C LEU A 366 -12.71 -0.48 19.28
N THR A 367 -13.92 -0.25 18.77
CA THR A 367 -14.96 -1.29 18.72
C THR A 367 -14.80 -2.13 17.45
N GLY A 368 -14.75 -3.45 17.61
CA GLY A 368 -14.62 -4.45 16.55
C GLY A 368 -13.79 -5.66 17.00
N GLU A 369 -13.82 -6.72 16.22
CA GLU A 369 -12.91 -7.85 16.40
C GLU A 369 -11.52 -7.47 15.86
N LEU A 370 -10.45 -7.69 16.64
CA LEU A 370 -9.09 -7.35 16.25
C LEU A 370 -8.12 -8.43 16.68
N VAL A 371 -7.30 -8.86 15.73
CA VAL A 371 -6.12 -9.68 15.98
C VAL A 371 -4.92 -8.88 15.47
N LEU A 372 -4.06 -8.42 16.37
CA LEU A 372 -2.82 -7.76 16.00
C LEU A 372 -1.81 -8.78 15.45
N PRO A 373 -0.91 -8.38 14.52
CA PRO A 373 0.19 -9.23 14.09
C PRO A 373 1.03 -9.65 15.29
N ALA A 374 1.45 -10.91 15.35
CA ALA A 374 2.12 -11.48 16.52
C ALA A 374 3.34 -10.65 16.97
N GLN A 375 4.16 -10.17 16.02
CA GLN A 375 5.32 -9.34 16.31
C GLN A 375 4.92 -7.96 16.89
N VAL A 376 3.87 -7.33 16.34
CA VAL A 376 3.37 -6.03 16.86
C VAL A 376 2.86 -6.20 18.28
N LEU A 377 2.07 -7.25 18.54
CA LEU A 377 1.57 -7.55 19.89
C LEU A 377 2.71 -7.86 20.88
N ALA A 378 3.72 -8.60 20.44
CA ALA A 378 4.89 -8.93 21.26
C ALA A 378 5.69 -7.67 21.62
N ASP A 379 5.98 -6.82 20.65
CA ASP A 379 6.68 -5.56 20.87
C ASP A 379 5.87 -4.60 21.75
N PHE A 380 4.55 -4.50 21.53
CA PHE A 380 3.64 -3.71 22.36
C PHE A 380 3.72 -4.15 23.84
N LYS A 381 3.57 -5.46 24.09
CA LYS A 381 3.71 -6.02 25.45
C LYS A 381 5.09 -5.75 26.05
N THR A 382 6.15 -5.91 25.26
CA THR A 382 7.52 -5.68 25.72
C THR A 382 7.70 -4.22 26.15
N LEU A 383 7.21 -3.27 25.35
CA LEU A 383 7.21 -1.83 25.64
C LEU A 383 6.33 -1.43 26.84
N GLY A 384 5.51 -2.33 27.38
CA GLY A 384 4.52 -2.01 28.42
C GLY A 384 3.22 -1.42 27.86
N LEU A 385 3.07 -1.38 26.53
CA LEU A 385 1.83 -1.02 25.86
C LEU A 385 0.94 -2.27 25.75
N ALA A 386 0.10 -2.52 26.75
CA ALA A 386 -0.70 -3.75 26.81
C ALA A 386 -2.17 -3.50 26.41
N PRO A 387 -2.55 -3.57 25.12
CA PRO A 387 -3.95 -3.50 24.75
C PRO A 387 -4.72 -4.71 25.29
N SER A 388 -5.87 -4.48 25.90
CA SER A 388 -6.82 -5.52 26.29
C SER A 388 -7.88 -5.72 25.21
N PHE A 389 -8.28 -6.97 24.98
CA PHE A 389 -9.28 -7.34 23.98
C PHE A 389 -10.49 -7.93 24.69
N GLU A 390 -11.50 -7.11 24.97
CA GLU A 390 -12.65 -7.49 25.79
C GLU A 390 -13.95 -6.95 25.18
N GLY A 391 -15.01 -7.77 25.22
CA GLY A 391 -16.35 -7.34 24.79
C GLY A 391 -16.44 -6.88 23.33
N GLY A 392 -15.60 -7.42 22.44
CA GLY A 392 -15.56 -6.99 21.03
C GLY A 392 -14.96 -5.59 20.85
N ALA A 393 -14.05 -5.18 21.74
CA ALA A 393 -13.28 -3.96 21.60
C ALA A 393 -11.82 -4.16 22.01
N ALA A 394 -10.93 -3.39 21.39
CA ALA A 394 -9.55 -3.25 21.79
C ALA A 394 -9.38 -1.95 22.57
N ILE A 395 -8.82 -2.04 23.78
CA ILE A 395 -8.64 -0.90 24.68
C ILE A 395 -7.16 -0.78 25.01
N CYS A 396 -6.61 0.40 24.80
CA CYS A 396 -5.25 0.74 25.21
C CYS A 396 -5.28 1.99 26.09
N ARG A 397 -4.54 1.98 27.19
CA ARG A 397 -4.42 3.09 28.12
C ARG A 397 -2.99 3.58 28.16
N HIS A 398 -2.82 4.85 28.49
CA HIS A 398 -1.51 5.41 28.73
C HIS A 398 -0.78 4.63 29.81
N ALA A 399 0.46 4.26 29.49
CA ALA A 399 1.44 3.72 30.42
C ALA A 399 2.83 4.26 30.02
N PRO A 400 3.74 4.48 30.99
CA PRO A 400 5.15 4.73 30.68
C PRO A 400 5.71 3.58 29.85
N LEU A 401 6.46 3.92 28.79
CA LEU A 401 7.09 2.91 27.95
C LEU A 401 8.43 2.45 28.56
N ASN A 402 8.70 1.15 28.46
CA ASN A 402 9.97 0.57 28.86
C ASN A 402 11.08 0.96 27.87
N ALA A 403 12.16 1.56 28.38
CA ALA A 403 13.35 1.92 27.60
C ALA A 403 14.24 0.70 27.31
N GLY A 404 15.14 0.81 26.32
CA GLY A 404 16.19 -0.20 26.12
C GLY A 404 15.78 -1.47 25.37
N LEU A 405 14.57 -1.52 24.83
CA LEU A 405 13.97 -2.74 24.27
C LEU A 405 14.19 -2.90 22.76
N SER A 406 14.09 -4.14 22.27
CA SER A 406 14.13 -4.44 20.84
C SER A 406 12.72 -4.51 20.24
N LEU A 407 12.49 -3.78 19.16
CA LEU A 407 11.26 -3.72 18.39
C LEU A 407 11.46 -4.43 17.06
N GLY A 408 10.97 -5.67 16.97
CA GLY A 408 11.04 -6.49 15.76
C GLY A 408 10.04 -6.09 14.68
N MET A 409 8.98 -5.35 15.02
CA MET A 409 7.91 -4.96 14.11
C MET A 409 8.42 -4.09 12.95
N GLY A 410 9.52 -3.35 13.15
CA GLY A 410 10.10 -2.49 12.11
C GLY A 410 10.63 -3.25 10.89
N ARG A 411 10.77 -4.58 10.96
CA ARG A 411 11.07 -5.44 9.81
C ARG A 411 9.98 -5.40 8.74
N ASP A 412 8.73 -5.09 9.13
CA ASP A 412 7.65 -4.75 8.21
C ASP A 412 7.74 -3.23 7.92
N PRO A 413 8.00 -2.82 6.66
CA PRO A 413 8.08 -1.40 6.29
C PRO A 413 6.86 -0.58 6.72
N ARG A 414 5.67 -1.21 6.77
CA ARG A 414 4.41 -0.55 7.19
C ARG A 414 4.35 -0.30 8.69
N CYS A 415 5.15 -1.01 9.49
CA CYS A 415 5.25 -0.86 10.93
C CYS A 415 6.51 -0.09 11.35
N LEU A 416 7.51 0.09 10.47
CA LEU A 416 8.72 0.85 10.78
C LEU A 416 8.43 2.26 11.31
N PRO A 417 7.52 3.07 10.72
CA PRO A 417 7.21 4.40 11.25
C PRO A 417 6.59 4.35 12.65
N LEU A 418 5.76 3.33 12.94
CA LEU A 418 5.21 3.10 14.27
C LEU A 418 6.31 2.72 15.27
N ALA A 419 7.22 1.82 14.89
CA ALA A 419 8.34 1.39 15.71
C ALA A 419 9.26 2.57 16.06
N LEU A 420 9.58 3.43 15.10
CA LEU A 420 10.38 4.63 15.32
C LEU A 420 9.67 5.62 16.26
N ALA A 421 8.36 5.84 16.09
CA ALA A 421 7.60 6.74 16.96
C ALA A 421 7.61 6.25 18.42
N LEU A 422 7.40 4.95 18.64
CA LEU A 422 7.46 4.33 19.97
C LEU A 422 8.88 4.34 20.54
N ALA A 423 9.90 4.09 19.70
CA ALA A 423 11.30 4.13 20.10
C ALA A 423 11.74 5.54 20.56
N LEU A 424 11.33 6.58 19.82
CA LEU A 424 11.56 7.98 20.19
C LEU A 424 10.88 8.35 21.51
N LYS A 425 9.69 7.78 21.78
CA LYS A 425 8.97 8.00 23.04
C LYS A 425 9.60 7.27 24.22
N ALA A 426 10.01 6.01 24.02
CA ALA A 426 10.56 5.16 25.08
C ALA A 426 12.00 5.54 25.44
N GLY A 427 12.82 5.90 24.44
CA GLY A 427 14.26 6.11 24.60
C GLY A 427 15.04 4.79 24.71
N GLY A 428 16.23 4.74 24.09
CA GLY A 428 17.13 3.59 24.15
C GLY A 428 16.66 2.34 23.37
N ALA A 429 15.59 2.42 22.60
CA ALA A 429 15.03 1.25 21.91
C ALA A 429 15.81 0.91 20.63
N LYS A 430 15.93 -0.40 20.34
CA LYS A 430 16.51 -0.96 19.13
C LYS A 430 15.40 -1.28 18.14
N VAL A 431 15.41 -0.68 16.97
CA VAL A 431 14.41 -0.90 15.92
C VAL A 431 15.03 -1.78 14.84
N ALA A 432 14.48 -2.97 14.63
CA ALA A 432 14.87 -3.83 13.52
C ALA A 432 14.35 -3.23 12.20
N LEU A 433 15.19 -3.20 11.18
CA LEU A 433 14.87 -2.64 9.86
C LEU A 433 14.42 -3.75 8.90
N PRO A 434 13.68 -3.40 7.83
CA PRO A 434 13.42 -4.34 6.75
C PRO A 434 14.76 -4.76 6.12
N GLY A 435 14.92 -6.02 5.72
CA GLY A 435 16.10 -6.44 4.95
C GLY A 435 15.89 -6.33 3.43
N GLY A 436 16.97 -6.34 2.64
CA GLY A 436 16.95 -6.29 1.18
C GLY A 436 16.94 -4.87 0.61
N ALA A 437 16.55 -4.69 -0.66
CA ALA A 437 16.54 -3.37 -1.30
C ALA A 437 15.55 -2.39 -0.64
N GLU A 438 14.39 -2.88 -0.19
CA GLU A 438 13.44 -2.09 0.61
C GLU A 438 14.07 -1.64 1.94
N GLY A 439 14.94 -2.48 2.51
CA GLY A 439 15.70 -2.18 3.71
C GLY A 439 16.62 -0.97 3.56
N ALA A 440 17.37 -0.90 2.46
CA ALA A 440 18.25 0.23 2.19
C ALA A 440 17.48 1.57 2.09
N ALA A 441 16.34 1.58 1.38
CA ALA A 441 15.50 2.77 1.27
C ALA A 441 14.84 3.13 2.62
N ALA A 442 14.33 2.14 3.34
CA ALA A 442 13.73 2.32 4.65
C ALA A 442 14.74 2.85 5.69
N ARG A 443 15.99 2.35 5.65
CA ARG A 443 17.10 2.83 6.47
C ARG A 443 17.43 4.28 6.13
N ALA A 444 17.65 4.61 4.86
CA ALA A 444 17.95 5.98 4.44
C ALA A 444 16.86 6.96 4.92
N TRP A 445 15.58 6.60 4.75
CA TRP A 445 14.46 7.39 5.26
C TRP A 445 14.48 7.53 6.79
N ALA A 446 14.72 6.44 7.52
CA ALA A 446 14.76 6.47 8.99
C ALA A 446 15.90 7.36 9.51
N LEU A 447 17.10 7.28 8.92
CA LEU A 447 18.24 8.10 9.29
C LEU A 447 17.97 9.59 9.04
N ASP A 448 17.53 9.95 7.84
CA ASP A 448 17.22 11.34 7.48
C ASP A 448 16.11 11.92 8.39
N LEU A 449 15.10 11.12 8.74
CA LEU A 449 14.07 11.52 9.69
C LEU A 449 14.63 11.76 11.09
N LEU A 450 15.48 10.88 11.61
CA LEU A 450 16.06 11.03 12.95
C LEU A 450 17.00 12.23 13.02
N ASP A 451 17.82 12.44 11.98
CA ASP A 451 18.66 13.63 11.83
C ASP A 451 17.81 14.89 11.83
N ARG A 452 16.69 14.90 11.09
CA ARG A 452 15.77 16.04 11.04
C ARG A 452 15.11 16.35 12.39
N LEU A 453 14.82 15.31 13.16
CA LEU A 453 14.30 15.44 14.52
C LEU A 453 15.38 15.80 15.56
N GLY A 454 16.67 15.77 15.17
CA GLY A 454 17.79 15.86 16.09
C GLY A 454 17.74 14.78 17.17
N ALA A 455 17.24 13.59 16.83
CA ALA A 455 17.14 12.47 17.75
C ALA A 455 18.45 11.67 17.70
N PRO A 456 19.15 11.46 18.82
CA PRO A 456 20.41 10.73 18.80
C PRO A 456 20.16 9.25 18.52
N TYR A 457 20.98 8.66 17.65
CA TYR A 457 20.91 7.26 17.28
C TYR A 457 22.30 6.64 17.05
N ALA A 458 22.36 5.32 17.07
CA ALA A 458 23.51 4.54 16.64
C ALA A 458 23.07 3.51 15.60
N ASP A 459 23.77 3.53 14.47
CA ASP A 459 23.52 2.60 13.36
C ASP A 459 24.47 1.40 13.50
N GLN A 460 23.95 0.26 13.94
CA GLN A 460 24.80 -0.91 14.25
C GLN A 460 25.44 -1.54 13.01
N GLU A 461 24.82 -1.38 11.85
CA GLU A 461 25.37 -1.87 10.58
C GLU A 461 26.55 -0.98 10.15
N ALA A 462 26.42 0.35 10.26
CA ALA A 462 27.54 1.26 10.00
C ALA A 462 28.71 1.06 10.97
N LEU A 463 28.44 0.61 12.19
CA LEU A 463 29.43 0.33 13.23
C LEU A 463 30.06 -1.07 13.12
N GLY A 464 29.58 -1.94 12.21
CA GLY A 464 30.04 -3.33 12.09
C GLY A 464 29.74 -4.18 13.33
N GLN A 465 28.72 -3.83 14.11
CA GLN A 465 28.36 -4.45 15.39
C GLN A 465 27.08 -5.31 15.29
N ASN A 466 26.61 -5.59 14.09
CA ASN A 466 25.43 -6.43 13.86
C ASN A 466 25.77 -7.93 13.97
N ALA A 467 24.93 -8.67 14.67
CA ALA A 467 24.89 -10.12 14.50
C ALA A 467 24.49 -10.43 13.05
N ALA A 468 25.06 -11.45 12.44
CA ALA A 468 24.88 -11.75 11.02
C ALA A 468 23.39 -11.78 10.63
N GLY A 469 22.97 -10.79 9.82
CA GLY A 469 21.61 -10.69 9.26
C GLY A 469 20.60 -9.83 10.03
N GLU A 470 20.99 -9.10 11.07
CA GLU A 470 20.10 -8.17 11.78
C GLU A 470 20.50 -6.70 11.58
N ASP A 471 19.83 -6.02 10.65
CA ASP A 471 19.96 -4.57 10.49
C ASP A 471 19.11 -3.87 11.55
N VAL A 472 19.78 -3.17 12.47
CA VAL A 472 19.17 -2.59 13.67
C VAL A 472 19.63 -1.15 13.86
N LEU A 473 18.66 -0.27 14.13
CA LEU A 473 18.86 1.13 14.47
C LEU A 473 18.59 1.34 15.96
N VAL A 474 19.56 1.86 16.70
CA VAL A 474 19.40 2.13 18.14
C VAL A 474 19.04 3.59 18.33
N VAL A 475 17.80 3.88 18.72
CA VAL A 475 17.33 5.24 19.02
C VAL A 475 17.63 5.52 20.49
N THR A 476 18.64 6.34 20.78
CA THR A 476 19.17 6.51 22.14
C THR A 476 18.48 7.64 22.92
N GLY A 477 17.71 8.49 22.26
CA GLY A 477 16.96 9.57 22.89
C GLY A 477 15.85 10.14 22.01
N GLY A 478 15.04 11.02 22.58
CA GLY A 478 13.95 11.70 21.88
C GLY A 478 14.42 12.88 21.01
N PRO A 479 13.50 13.50 20.24
CA PRO A 479 13.78 14.66 19.39
C PRO A 479 14.29 15.87 20.18
N GLN A 480 15.38 16.48 19.71
CA GLN A 480 16.00 17.65 20.34
C GLN A 480 15.89 18.92 19.47
N ALA A 481 15.76 18.77 18.16
CA ALA A 481 15.73 19.88 17.21
C ALA A 481 14.30 20.36 16.92
N ALA A 482 14.16 21.64 16.58
CA ALA A 482 12.92 22.16 15.99
C ALA A 482 12.74 21.64 14.57
N TRP A 483 11.47 21.41 14.20
CA TRP A 483 11.17 21.04 12.84
C TRP A 483 11.34 22.25 11.94
N GLU A 484 12.20 22.12 10.94
CA GLU A 484 12.39 23.14 9.91
C GLU A 484 11.92 22.62 8.55
N GLY A 485 11.55 23.53 7.65
CA GLY A 485 11.21 23.21 6.27
C GLY A 485 9.96 22.33 6.12
N VAL A 486 9.82 21.74 4.93
CA VAL A 486 8.69 20.88 4.55
C VAL A 486 9.22 19.52 4.16
N TRP A 487 8.44 18.47 4.42
CA TRP A 487 8.82 17.09 4.20
C TRP A 487 7.79 16.36 3.36
N THR A 488 8.29 15.56 2.41
CA THR A 488 7.50 14.64 1.61
C THR A 488 7.57 13.26 2.25
N ALA A 489 6.46 12.78 2.79
CA ALA A 489 6.40 11.41 3.31
C ALA A 489 6.54 10.42 2.13
N PRO A 490 7.44 9.41 2.20
CA PRO A 490 7.64 8.48 1.09
C PRO A 490 6.40 7.62 0.80
N ASP A 491 5.62 7.32 1.84
CA ASP A 491 4.35 6.62 1.73
C ASP A 491 3.37 7.05 2.83
N ALA A 492 2.16 6.49 2.78
CA ALA A 492 1.09 6.77 3.73
C ALA A 492 1.41 6.30 5.17
N TRP A 493 2.15 5.21 5.35
CA TRP A 493 2.54 4.70 6.68
C TRP A 493 3.55 5.62 7.35
N SER A 494 4.49 6.16 6.58
CA SER A 494 5.42 7.20 7.05
C SER A 494 4.66 8.46 7.45
N ALA A 495 3.65 8.89 6.69
CA ALA A 495 2.80 10.03 7.08
C ALA A 495 2.04 9.79 8.40
N MET A 496 1.52 8.57 8.63
CA MET A 496 0.93 8.19 9.92
C MET A 496 1.95 8.19 11.06
N GLY A 497 3.17 7.70 10.80
CA GLY A 497 4.26 7.73 11.78
C GLY A 497 4.63 9.17 12.18
N LEU A 498 4.73 10.08 11.19
CA LEU A 498 4.95 11.51 11.44
C LEU A 498 3.82 12.14 12.24
N ALA A 499 2.56 11.74 12.00
CA ALA A 499 1.43 12.16 12.83
C ALA A 499 1.58 11.71 14.30
N LEU A 500 2.03 10.47 14.56
CA LEU A 500 2.33 10.03 15.92
C LEU A 500 3.52 10.79 16.53
N MET A 501 4.61 10.98 15.78
CA MET A 501 5.78 11.72 16.24
C MET A 501 5.47 13.18 16.54
N SER A 502 4.45 13.77 15.89
CA SER A 502 4.05 15.16 16.14
C SER A 502 3.51 15.41 17.55
N PHE A 503 3.10 14.37 18.28
CA PHE A 503 2.78 14.47 19.71
C PHE A 503 4.02 14.65 20.59
N ILE A 504 5.19 14.17 20.13
CA ILE A 504 6.48 14.39 20.80
C ILE A 504 7.08 15.71 20.32
N ARG A 505 7.02 15.97 19.01
CA ARG A 505 7.57 17.16 18.36
C ARG A 505 6.50 17.84 17.48
N PRO A 506 5.69 18.76 18.04
CA PRO A 506 4.74 19.52 17.25
C PRO A 506 5.42 20.40 16.20
N GLY A 507 4.74 20.65 15.08
CA GLY A 507 5.23 21.53 14.01
C GLY A 507 5.79 20.82 12.78
N ILE A 508 5.71 19.48 12.71
CA ILE A 508 6.10 18.71 11.52
C ILE A 508 5.26 19.16 10.32
N ALA A 509 5.89 19.58 9.23
CA ALA A 509 5.22 20.17 8.07
C ALA A 509 5.30 19.26 6.84
N LEU A 510 4.15 18.83 6.32
CA LEU A 510 4.04 17.93 5.16
C LEU A 510 3.66 18.69 3.88
N ASP A 511 4.25 18.35 2.73
CA ASP A 511 3.81 18.85 1.41
C ASP A 511 2.86 17.89 0.67
N ASN A 512 2.75 16.63 1.12
CA ASN A 512 1.95 15.60 0.47
C ASN A 512 0.92 14.90 1.39
N PRO A 513 0.11 15.63 2.20
CA PRO A 513 -0.86 15.00 3.11
C PRO A 513 -1.89 14.13 2.39
N GLY A 514 -2.12 14.37 1.08
CA GLY A 514 -3.03 13.57 0.25
C GLY A 514 -2.60 12.10 0.08
N GLY A 515 -1.31 11.77 0.22
CA GLY A 515 -0.84 10.38 0.11
C GLY A 515 -1.46 9.46 1.18
N LEU A 516 -1.66 9.97 2.39
CA LEU A 516 -2.35 9.23 3.45
C LEU A 516 -3.86 9.13 3.20
N ALA A 517 -4.47 10.16 2.61
CA ALA A 517 -5.89 10.12 2.28
C ALA A 517 -6.21 9.00 1.26
N ALA A 518 -5.28 8.67 0.36
CA ALA A 518 -5.42 7.53 -0.54
C ALA A 518 -5.48 6.17 0.21
N LEU A 519 -4.76 6.03 1.33
CA LEU A 519 -4.75 4.84 2.18
C LEU A 519 -5.96 4.80 3.13
N TRP A 520 -6.24 5.92 3.78
CA TRP A 520 -7.28 6.09 4.79
C TRP A 520 -7.87 7.51 4.72
N PRO A 521 -8.92 7.73 3.90
CA PRO A 521 -9.43 9.08 3.60
C PRO A 521 -9.83 9.90 4.84
N ARG A 522 -10.34 9.23 5.88
CA ARG A 522 -10.84 9.87 7.10
C ARG A 522 -9.76 10.13 8.16
N PHE A 523 -8.51 9.73 7.93
CA PHE A 523 -7.46 9.85 8.94
C PHE A 523 -7.26 11.29 9.44
N TRP A 524 -7.14 12.27 8.54
CA TRP A 524 -6.89 13.65 8.94
C TRP A 524 -8.07 14.27 9.69
N VAL A 525 -9.30 13.87 9.39
CA VAL A 525 -10.49 14.28 10.15
C VAL A 525 -10.40 13.74 11.57
N LEU A 526 -10.04 12.47 11.74
CA LEU A 526 -9.81 11.85 13.03
C LEU A 526 -8.67 12.56 13.80
N PHE A 527 -7.51 12.73 13.18
CA PHE A 527 -6.35 13.36 13.81
C PHE A 527 -6.67 14.78 14.30
N ASN A 528 -7.37 15.58 13.48
CA ASN A 528 -7.74 16.95 13.83
C ASN A 528 -8.85 17.04 14.90
N SER A 529 -9.60 15.95 15.13
CA SER A 529 -10.62 15.89 16.19
C SER A 529 -10.02 15.65 17.59
N LEU A 530 -8.78 15.16 17.67
CA LEU A 530 -8.11 14.88 18.95
C LEU A 530 -8.00 16.16 19.81
N PRO A 531 -8.12 16.02 21.16
CA PRO A 531 -8.01 14.78 21.93
C PRO A 531 -9.29 13.94 21.99
N ILE A 532 -10.48 14.51 21.76
CA ILE A 532 -11.76 13.80 21.90
C ILE A 532 -12.19 13.27 20.53
N ALA A 533 -12.13 11.97 20.36
CA ALA A 533 -12.64 11.32 19.15
C ALA A 533 -13.80 10.39 19.51
N ARG A 534 -14.95 10.64 18.86
CA ARG A 534 -16.19 9.86 18.99
C ARG A 534 -16.77 9.59 17.61
N ASP A 535 -17.46 8.46 17.46
CA ASP A 535 -18.25 8.23 16.27
C ASP A 535 -19.37 9.28 16.18
N PRO A 536 -19.68 9.79 14.98
CA PRO A 536 -20.86 10.63 14.83
C PRO A 536 -22.08 9.84 15.30
N ALA A 537 -22.93 10.47 16.12
CA ALA A 537 -24.18 9.86 16.53
C ALA A 537 -24.96 9.44 15.27
N PRO A 538 -25.54 8.23 15.21
CA PRO A 538 -26.31 7.81 14.05
C PRO A 538 -27.37 8.86 13.77
N ALA A 539 -27.48 9.30 12.51
CA ALA A 539 -28.48 10.26 12.10
C ALA A 539 -29.84 9.80 12.64
N ARG A 540 -30.56 10.69 13.35
CA ARG A 540 -31.92 10.39 13.81
C ARG A 540 -32.69 9.99 12.56
N LYS A 541 -33.16 8.74 12.50
CA LYS A 541 -34.10 8.32 11.46
C LYS A 541 -35.24 9.32 11.51
N GLU A 542 -35.41 10.11 10.45
CA GLU A 542 -36.64 10.88 10.30
C GLU A 542 -37.77 9.87 10.41
N PRO A 543 -38.78 10.12 11.28
CA PRO A 543 -39.90 9.21 11.40
C PRO A 543 -40.49 9.06 10.00
N GLU A 544 -40.58 7.81 9.54
CA GLU A 544 -41.28 7.48 8.30
C GLU A 544 -42.62 8.21 8.35
N LYS A 545 -42.79 9.19 7.46
CA LYS A 545 -44.10 9.79 7.24
C LYS A 545 -44.97 8.65 6.74
N HIS A 546 -45.76 8.09 7.64
CA HIS A 546 -46.88 7.25 7.29
C HIS A 546 -47.77 8.07 6.36
N ASP A 547 -47.65 7.83 5.05
CA ASP A 547 -48.63 8.26 4.08
C ASP A 547 -49.97 7.61 4.44
N ALA A 548 -50.76 8.34 5.22
CA ALA A 548 -52.14 8.01 5.47
C ALA A 548 -52.86 8.09 4.12
N LYS A 549 -53.12 6.91 3.53
CA LYS A 549 -53.98 6.76 2.35
C LYS A 549 -55.24 7.62 2.50
N PRO A 550 -55.65 8.37 1.48
CA PRO A 550 -56.84 9.21 1.56
C PRO A 550 -58.08 8.33 1.76
N LYS A 551 -58.86 8.61 2.81
CA LYS A 551 -60.16 7.95 3.06
C LYS A 551 -61.11 8.26 1.91
N ASN A 552 -61.55 7.20 1.22
CA ASN A 552 -62.62 7.22 0.22
C ASN A 552 -63.84 8.00 0.72
N ARG A 553 -64.11 9.15 0.10
CA ARG A 553 -65.33 9.94 0.33
C ARG A 553 -66.43 9.37 -0.55
N ARG A 554 -67.33 8.56 0.02
CA ARG A 554 -68.58 8.11 -0.62
C ARG A 554 -69.44 9.33 -0.93
N VAL A 555 -69.67 9.61 -2.21
CA VAL A 555 -70.71 10.55 -2.65
C VAL A 555 -72.05 9.80 -2.60
N ARG A 556 -72.98 10.29 -1.76
CA ARG A 556 -74.40 9.89 -1.82
C ARG A 556 -75.09 10.79 -2.84
N VAL A 557 -75.65 10.20 -3.88
CA VAL A 557 -76.63 10.87 -4.75
C VAL A 557 -77.98 10.84 -4.03
N SER A 558 -78.60 12.01 -3.88
CA SER A 558 -80.00 12.16 -3.48
C SER A 558 -80.69 12.88 -4.64
N GLY A 559 -81.89 12.42 -4.99
CA GLY A 559 -82.66 12.89 -6.15
C GLY A 559 -83.19 14.31 -6.06
#